data_AF-A0A9D9QWW1-F1
#
_entry.id   AF-A0A9D9QWW1-F1
#
_cell.length_a   1.000
_cell.length_b   1.000
_cell.length_c   1.000
_cell.angle_alpha   90.00
_cell.angle_beta   90.00
_cell.angle_gamma   90.00
#
_symmetry.space_group_name_H-M   'P 1'
#
loop_
_entity.id
_entity.type
_entity.pdbx_description
1 polymer ?
#
loop_
_entity_poly.entity_id
_entity_poly.type
_entity_poly.pdbx_seq_one_letter_code
_entity_poly.pdbx_strand_id
1 'polypeptide(L)'
;MSIINSILKAFVGDKSQKDIKAIQPLIAKAKTFEPALSALSHDQLRAKTAEFKSKIQAARADKDQAIASKKTEAENTSDIDAREELYNAIDALEKEAYEISEKVLM
;
A
#
# COMPACT_ATOMS: atom_id res chain seq x y z
N MET A 1 33.39 -9.43 -31.93
CA MET A 1 32.95 -10.00 -30.64
C MET A 1 31.43 -10.11 -30.60
N SER A 2 30.83 -11.22 -31.02
CA SER A 2 29.34 -11.29 -31.15
C SER A 2 28.77 -12.67 -30.80
N ILE A 3 29.46 -13.75 -31.12
CA ILE A 3 28.96 -15.11 -30.88
C ILE A 3 29.10 -15.52 -29.40
N ILE A 4 30.24 -15.21 -28.76
CA ILE A 4 30.49 -15.53 -27.33
C ILE A 4 29.48 -14.83 -26.42
N ASN A 5 29.19 -13.55 -26.66
CA ASN A 5 28.18 -12.79 -25.90
C ASN A 5 26.75 -13.32 -26.13
N SER A 6 26.43 -13.79 -27.34
CA SER A 6 25.12 -14.35 -27.66
C SER A 6 24.91 -15.71 -27.00
N ILE A 7 25.96 -16.56 -26.95
CA ILE A 7 25.94 -17.84 -26.24
C ILE A 7 25.87 -17.61 -24.72
N LEU A 8 26.69 -16.70 -24.16
CA LEU A 8 26.61 -16.33 -22.75
C LEU A 8 25.24 -15.76 -22.37
N LYS A 9 24.62 -14.90 -23.19
CA LYS A 9 23.26 -14.41 -22.96
C LYS A 9 22.20 -15.50 -23.08
N ALA A 10 22.39 -16.49 -23.96
CA ALA A 10 21.47 -17.63 -24.08
C ALA A 10 21.57 -18.58 -22.88
N PHE A 11 22.77 -18.77 -22.31
CA PHE A 11 23.00 -19.65 -21.15
C PHE A 11 22.74 -18.98 -19.79
N VAL A 12 23.12 -17.71 -19.62
CA VAL A 12 22.96 -16.94 -18.36
C VAL A 12 21.62 -16.18 -18.33
N GLY A 13 20.98 -16.00 -19.48
CA GLY A 13 19.78 -15.20 -19.65
C GLY A 13 20.07 -13.71 -19.76
N ASP A 14 19.25 -13.00 -20.55
CA ASP A 14 19.31 -11.54 -20.65
C ASP A 14 18.48 -10.93 -19.50
N LYS A 15 19.15 -10.26 -18.56
CA LYS A 15 18.53 -9.63 -17.38
C LYS A 15 17.42 -8.65 -17.77
N SER A 16 17.62 -7.87 -18.83
CA SER A 16 16.62 -6.90 -19.31
C SER A 16 15.36 -7.61 -19.81
N GLN A 17 15.52 -8.67 -20.61
CA GLN A 17 14.39 -9.49 -21.06
C GLN A 17 13.65 -10.14 -19.89
N LYS A 18 14.37 -10.59 -18.84
CA LYS A 18 13.77 -11.18 -17.64
C LYS A 18 12.94 -10.16 -16.86
N ASP A 19 13.44 -8.94 -16.70
CA ASP A 19 12.73 -7.87 -15.98
C ASP A 19 11.48 -7.40 -16.73
N ILE A 20 11.57 -7.26 -18.06
CA ILE A 20 10.42 -6.94 -18.90
C ILE A 20 9.35 -8.03 -18.77
N LYS A 21 9.74 -9.31 -18.85
CA LYS A 21 8.80 -10.44 -18.68
C LYS A 21 8.14 -10.45 -17.30
N ALA A 22 8.84 -10.04 -16.25
CA ALA A 22 8.28 -9.98 -14.90
C ALA A 22 7.23 -8.86 -14.74
N ILE A 23 7.37 -7.75 -15.46
CA ILE A 23 6.46 -6.59 -15.36
C ILE A 23 5.25 -6.71 -16.29
N GLN A 24 5.37 -7.44 -17.42
CA GLN A 24 4.28 -7.60 -18.40
C GLN A 24 2.92 -8.01 -17.78
N PRO A 25 2.84 -8.97 -16.84
CA PRO A 25 1.58 -9.30 -16.17
C PRO A 25 0.96 -8.12 -15.41
N LEU A 26 1.78 -7.26 -14.80
CA LEU A 26 1.31 -6.07 -14.10
C LEU A 26 0.76 -5.02 -15.07
N ILE A 27 1.41 -4.85 -16.23
CA ILE A 27 0.90 -3.97 -17.31
C ILE A 27 -0.45 -4.49 -17.81
N ALA A 28 -0.55 -5.80 -18.07
CA ALA A 28 -1.79 -6.42 -18.50
C ALA A 28 -2.93 -6.20 -17.49
N LYS A 29 -2.66 -6.39 -16.19
CA LYS A 29 -3.60 -6.09 -15.10
C LYS A 29 -3.98 -4.61 -15.06
N ALA A 30 -3.02 -3.69 -15.15
CA ALA A 30 -3.32 -2.26 -15.15
C ALA A 30 -4.24 -1.86 -16.32
N LYS A 31 -3.99 -2.42 -17.51
CA LYS A 31 -4.81 -2.18 -18.70
C LYS A 31 -6.25 -2.68 -18.56
N THR A 32 -6.56 -3.64 -17.69
CA THR A 32 -7.96 -4.05 -17.49
C THR A 32 -8.82 -2.95 -16.88
N PHE A 33 -8.22 -1.94 -16.23
CA PHE A 33 -8.93 -0.80 -15.66
C PHE A 33 -9.06 0.39 -16.63
N GLU A 34 -8.30 0.40 -17.73
CA GLU A 34 -8.29 1.50 -18.71
C GLU A 34 -9.70 1.83 -19.26
N PRO A 35 -10.53 0.86 -19.70
CA PRO A 35 -11.83 1.20 -20.27
C PRO A 35 -12.76 1.90 -19.26
N ALA A 36 -12.73 1.48 -17.99
CA ALA A 36 -13.55 2.06 -16.95
C ALA A 36 -13.10 3.48 -16.59
N LEU A 37 -11.79 3.73 -16.58
CA LEU A 37 -11.23 5.06 -16.28
C LEU A 37 -11.39 6.03 -17.46
N SER A 38 -11.21 5.56 -18.69
CA SER A 38 -11.37 6.37 -19.91
C SER A 38 -12.82 6.81 -20.16
N ALA A 39 -13.80 6.11 -19.58
CA ALA A 39 -15.20 6.49 -19.62
C ALA A 39 -15.58 7.63 -18.64
N LEU A 40 -14.68 8.00 -17.72
CA LEU A 40 -14.94 9.04 -16.72
C LEU A 40 -14.73 10.44 -17.32
N SER A 41 -15.59 11.38 -16.95
CA SER A 41 -15.31 12.81 -17.11
C SER A 41 -14.13 13.26 -16.24
N HIS A 42 -13.56 14.43 -16.52
CA HIS A 42 -12.46 14.98 -15.72
C HIS A 42 -12.81 15.11 -14.23
N ASP A 43 -14.04 15.51 -13.90
CA ASP A 43 -14.46 15.66 -12.50
C ASP A 43 -14.68 14.32 -11.82
N GLN A 44 -15.24 13.34 -12.52
CA GLN A 44 -15.36 11.97 -12.02
C GLN A 44 -13.97 11.33 -11.80
N LEU A 45 -13.01 11.60 -12.68
CA LEU A 45 -11.64 11.11 -12.51
C LEU A 45 -10.97 11.75 -11.29
N ARG A 46 -11.15 13.07 -11.07
CA ARG A 46 -10.67 13.74 -9.84
C ARG A 46 -11.35 13.18 -8.59
N ALA A 47 -12.63 12.85 -8.67
CA ALA A 47 -13.37 12.28 -7.54
C ALA A 47 -12.82 10.93 -7.08
N LYS A 48 -12.13 10.16 -7.95
CA LYS A 48 -11.49 8.90 -7.56
C LYS A 48 -10.48 9.07 -6.42
N THR A 49 -9.75 10.18 -6.37
CA THR A 49 -8.84 10.44 -5.23
C THR A 49 -9.60 10.58 -3.91
N ALA A 50 -10.75 11.26 -3.91
CA ALA A 50 -11.57 11.40 -2.72
C ALA A 50 -12.19 10.05 -2.31
N GLU A 51 -12.66 9.26 -3.29
CA GLU A 51 -13.19 7.91 -3.09
C GLU A 51 -12.15 7.00 -2.42
N PHE A 52 -10.91 6.95 -2.91
CA PHE A 52 -9.86 6.11 -2.33
C PHE A 52 -9.50 6.54 -0.90
N LYS A 53 -9.39 7.85 -0.65
CA LYS A 53 -9.15 8.38 0.71
C LYS A 53 -10.27 7.97 1.66
N SER A 54 -11.53 8.12 1.24
CA SER A 54 -12.68 7.72 2.06
C SER A 54 -12.69 6.22 2.34
N LYS A 55 -12.32 5.38 1.35
CA LYS A 55 -12.25 3.93 1.52
C LYS A 55 -11.17 3.53 2.53
N ILE A 56 -10.00 4.15 2.46
CA ILE A 56 -8.92 3.94 3.44
C ILE A 56 -9.35 4.37 4.84
N GLN A 57 -9.93 5.58 4.95
CA GLN A 57 -10.38 6.11 6.24
C GLN A 57 -11.45 5.21 6.88
N ALA A 58 -12.43 4.77 6.09
CA ALA A 58 -13.48 3.88 6.58
C ALA A 58 -12.90 2.54 7.07
N ALA A 59 -11.95 1.95 6.33
CA ALA A 59 -11.33 0.69 6.74
C ALA A 59 -10.46 0.81 8.00
N ARG A 60 -9.87 1.98 8.23
CA ARG A 60 -9.03 2.25 9.41
C ARG A 60 -9.80 2.71 10.65
N ALA A 61 -11.09 3.06 10.50
CA ALA A 61 -11.86 3.76 11.54
C ALA A 61 -11.76 3.10 12.92
N ASP A 62 -11.89 1.77 12.98
CA ASP A 62 -11.82 1.03 14.25
C ASP A 62 -10.45 1.17 14.95
N LYS A 63 -9.36 1.11 14.17
CA LYS A 63 -8.00 1.27 14.70
C LYS A 63 -7.72 2.71 15.09
N ASP A 64 -8.13 3.66 14.26
CA ASP A 64 -7.96 5.09 14.53
C ASP A 64 -8.73 5.48 15.82
N GLN A 65 -9.92 4.92 16.04
CA GLN A 65 -10.67 5.12 17.28
C GLN A 65 -9.96 4.51 18.50
N ALA A 66 -9.44 3.28 18.38
CA ALA A 66 -8.69 2.62 19.45
C ALA A 66 -7.41 3.39 19.81
N ILE A 67 -6.67 3.88 18.81
CA ILE A 67 -5.49 4.74 18.99
C ILE A 67 -5.86 6.02 19.73
N ALA A 68 -6.92 6.72 19.29
CA ALA A 68 -7.35 7.94 19.94
C ALA A 68 -7.71 7.71 21.42
N SER A 69 -8.46 6.64 21.72
CA SER A 69 -8.81 6.27 23.09
C SER A 69 -7.57 5.99 23.95
N LYS A 70 -6.62 5.19 23.45
CA LYS A 70 -5.39 4.86 24.17
C LYS A 70 -4.47 6.05 24.36
N LYS A 71 -4.46 6.98 23.40
CA LYS A 71 -3.69 8.21 23.53
C LYS A 71 -4.25 9.09 24.64
N THR A 72 -5.57 9.24 24.71
CA THR A 72 -6.21 9.93 25.84
C THR A 72 -5.93 9.23 27.17
N GLU A 73 -5.95 7.90 27.21
CA GLU A 73 -5.59 7.13 28.40
C GLU A 73 -4.13 7.39 28.83
N ALA A 74 -3.19 7.38 27.87
CA ALA A 74 -1.78 7.63 28.12
C ALA A 74 -1.51 9.05 28.63
N GLU A 75 -2.20 10.05 28.08
CA GLU A 75 -2.10 11.45 28.51
C GLU A 75 -2.61 11.67 29.94
N ASN A 76 -3.57 10.86 30.40
CA ASN A 76 -4.13 10.91 31.76
C ASN A 76 -3.41 9.98 32.75
N THR A 77 -2.45 9.17 32.29
CA THR A 77 -1.70 8.24 33.13
C THR A 77 -0.42 8.90 33.65
N SER A 78 -0.31 9.01 34.98
CA SER A 78 0.88 9.58 35.66
C SER A 78 2.00 8.57 35.84
N ASP A 79 1.66 7.28 35.92
CA ASP A 79 2.61 6.18 36.03
C ASP A 79 3.37 6.02 34.71
N ILE A 80 4.70 6.06 34.77
CA ILE A 80 5.54 6.08 33.57
C ILE A 80 5.50 4.73 32.86
N ASP A 81 5.55 3.63 33.61
CA ASP A 81 5.61 2.28 33.07
C ASP A 81 4.28 1.93 32.39
N ALA A 82 3.15 2.23 33.04
CA ALA A 82 1.82 2.04 32.45
C ALA A 82 1.61 2.92 31.20
N ARG A 83 2.16 4.14 31.21
CA ARG A 83 2.11 5.03 30.04
C ARG A 83 2.95 4.50 28.89
N GLU A 84 4.10 3.90 29.15
CA GLU A 84 4.94 3.24 28.15
C GLU A 84 4.21 2.06 27.50
N GLU A 85 3.54 1.22 28.29
CA GLU A 85 2.72 0.12 27.77
C GLU A 85 1.60 0.61 26.83
N LEU A 86 0.97 1.73 27.15
CA LEU A 86 -0.05 2.34 26.30
C LEU A 86 0.52 2.83 24.97
N TYR A 87 1.71 3.43 24.96
CA TYR A 87 2.38 3.84 23.72
C TYR A 87 2.82 2.64 22.88
N ASN A 88 3.34 1.58 23.50
CA ASN A 88 3.66 0.33 22.79
C ASN A 88 2.41 -0.28 22.12
N ALA A 89 1.25 -0.22 22.80
CA ALA A 89 -0.01 -0.65 22.23
C ALA A 89 -0.50 0.26 21.09
N ILE A 90 -0.26 1.57 21.18
CA ILE A 90 -0.55 2.52 20.09
C ILE A 90 0.29 2.19 18.86
N ASP A 91 1.60 1.97 19.02
CA ASP A 91 2.50 1.63 17.91
C ASP A 91 2.06 0.34 17.19
N ALA A 92 1.63 -0.66 17.97
CA ALA A 92 1.08 -1.89 17.40
C ALA A 92 -0.20 -1.63 16.58
N LEU A 93 -1.12 -0.80 17.10
CA LEU A 93 -2.34 -0.42 16.39
C LEU A 93 -2.06 0.41 15.14
N GLU A 94 -1.07 1.30 15.18
CA GLU A 94 -0.64 2.10 14.01
C GLU A 94 -0.10 1.20 12.91
N LYS A 95 0.69 0.18 13.26
CA LYS A 95 1.17 -0.83 12.31
C LYS A 95 0.01 -1.60 11.69
N GLU A 96 -0.95 -2.05 12.50
CA GLU A 96 -2.14 -2.73 11.98
C GLU A 96 -2.99 -1.83 11.07
N ALA A 97 -3.18 -0.56 11.44
CA ALA A 97 -3.89 0.42 10.62
C ALA A 97 -3.18 0.65 9.27
N TYR A 98 -1.84 0.65 9.27
CA TYR A 98 -1.04 0.73 8.05
C TYR A 98 -1.25 -0.50 7.16
N GLU A 99 -1.17 -1.71 7.71
CA GLU A 99 -1.43 -2.95 6.94
C GLU A 99 -2.85 -3.01 6.36
N ILE A 100 -3.84 -2.50 7.10
CA ILE A 100 -5.23 -2.37 6.61
C ILE A 100 -5.27 -1.41 5.41
N SER A 101 -4.56 -0.28 5.48
CA SER A 101 -4.53 0.70 4.38
C SER A 101 -3.91 0.13 3.10
N GLU A 102 -2.90 -0.74 3.22
CA GLU A 102 -2.30 -1.43 2.07
C GLU A 102 -3.29 -2.43 1.46
N LYS A 103 -3.96 -3.23 2.30
CA LYS A 103 -4.88 -4.28 1.84
C LYS A 103 -6.17 -3.74 1.22
N VAL A 104 -6.65 -2.57 1.62
CA VAL A 104 -7.98 -2.06 1.19
C VAL A 104 -8.04 -1.67 -0.30
N LEU A 105 -6.89 -1.37 -0.91
CA LEU A 105 -6.77 -0.96 -2.32
C LEU A 105 -6.10 -2.02 -3.21
N MET A 106 -5.68 -3.15 -2.64
CA MET A 106 -5.16 -4.32 -3.36
C MET A 106 -6.30 -5.26 -3.79
#